data_AF-A0A7Y5RP96-F1
#
_entry.id   AF-A0A7Y5RP96-F1
#
_cell.length_a   1.000
_cell.length_b   1.000
_cell.length_c   1.000
_cell.angle_alpha   90.00
_cell.angle_beta   90.00
_cell.angle_gamma   90.00
#
_symmetry.space_group_name_H-M   'P 1'
#
loop_
_entity.id
_entity.type
_entity.pdbx_description
1 polymer ?
#
loop_
_entity_poly.entity_id
_entity_poly.type
_entity_poly.pdbx_seq_one_letter_code
_entity_poly.pdbx_strand_id
1 'polypeptide(L)'
;QLIARYRNAYVGNVTINARCGGKPVSFTLPVNLPQVDERNASLAPIWARAKISELSDRRLGEGRDDAAGLSEQIITTALDFSLVSEGTSFVAVDESRVVSDGKPTTVNQPVEQPEDVDRKFTRPSGGGAQGE
;
A
#
# COMPACT_ATOMS: atom_id res chain seq x y z
N GLN A 1 16.38 2.42 -4.19
CA GLN A 1 16.40 1.29 -5.15
C GLN A 1 15.46 1.64 -6.30
N LEU A 2 15.86 1.45 -7.56
CA LEU A 2 15.02 1.74 -8.73
C LEU A 2 14.41 0.42 -9.22
N ILE A 3 13.08 0.32 -9.23
CA ILE A 3 12.34 -0.85 -9.72
C ILE A 3 11.21 -0.33 -10.60
N ALA A 4 11.07 -0.90 -11.78
CA ALA A 4 10.04 -0.48 -12.74
C ALA A 4 9.48 -1.68 -13.49
N ARG A 5 8.25 -1.53 -13.97
CA ARG A 5 7.56 -2.48 -14.84
C ARG A 5 7.65 -2.00 -16.29
N TYR A 6 8.06 -2.88 -17.19
CA TYR A 6 8.01 -2.64 -18.63
C TYR A 6 6.75 -3.27 -19.24
N ARG A 7 6.32 -2.73 -20.39
CA ARG A 7 5.09 -3.17 -21.08
C ARG A 7 5.37 -4.20 -22.19
N ASN A 8 6.47 -4.03 -22.90
CA ASN A 8 6.83 -4.85 -24.07
C ASN A 8 8.21 -5.46 -23.87
N ALA A 9 8.41 -6.65 -24.45
CA ALA A 9 9.73 -7.27 -24.50
C ALA A 9 10.72 -6.33 -25.22
N TYR A 10 11.95 -6.27 -24.72
CA TYR A 10 12.98 -5.39 -25.24
C TYR A 10 14.36 -6.02 -25.09
N VAL A 11 15.13 -6.01 -26.17
CA VAL A 11 16.54 -6.40 -26.16
C VAL A 11 17.32 -5.25 -26.76
N GLY A 12 18.27 -4.72 -26.00
CA GLY A 12 19.04 -3.56 -26.44
C GLY A 12 19.82 -2.91 -25.31
N ASN A 13 20.18 -1.65 -25.51
CA ASN A 13 20.98 -0.90 -24.56
C ASN A 13 20.10 0.16 -23.88
N VAL A 14 20.15 0.21 -22.55
CA VAL A 14 19.54 1.27 -21.75
C VAL A 14 20.63 2.22 -21.28
N THR A 15 20.46 3.51 -21.57
CA THR A 15 21.38 4.56 -21.13
C THR A 15 20.80 5.26 -19.89
N ILE A 16 21.56 5.23 -18.79
CA ILE A 16 21.22 5.89 -17.53
C ILE A 16 22.10 7.13 -17.39
N ASN A 17 21.45 8.30 -17.33
CA ASN A 17 22.13 9.57 -17.10
C ASN A 17 21.99 9.96 -15.63
N ALA A 18 23.11 10.28 -14.99
CA ALA A 18 23.19 10.68 -13.59
C ALA A 18 24.18 11.84 -13.41
N ARG A 19 24.20 12.43 -12.21
CA ARG A 19 25.24 13.38 -11.81
C ARG A 19 25.99 12.82 -10.60
N CYS A 20 27.30 12.64 -10.71
CA CYS A 20 28.19 12.27 -9.60
C CYS A 20 29.15 13.43 -9.34
N GLY A 21 29.11 14.00 -8.12
CA GLY A 21 29.98 15.12 -7.75
C GLY A 21 29.82 16.35 -8.66
N GLY A 22 28.59 16.63 -9.12
CA GLY A 22 28.28 17.76 -10.01
C GLY A 22 28.60 17.54 -11.49
N LYS A 23 29.29 16.45 -11.87
CA LYS A 23 29.59 16.12 -13.27
C LYS A 23 28.53 15.16 -13.83
N PRO A 24 28.05 15.37 -15.08
CA PRO A 24 27.17 14.41 -15.73
C PRO A 24 27.95 13.13 -16.04
N VAL A 25 27.34 11.99 -15.72
CA VAL A 25 27.87 10.65 -15.98
C VAL A 25 26.77 9.86 -16.68
N SER A 26 27.15 9.07 -17.68
CA SER A 26 26.24 8.23 -18.44
C SER A 26 26.71 6.78 -18.42
N PHE A 27 25.81 5.85 -18.10
CA PHE A 27 26.07 4.42 -18.08
C PHE A 27 25.20 3.74 -19.12
N THR A 28 25.80 2.96 -20.01
CA THR A 28 25.07 2.15 -20.99
C THR A 28 25.10 0.70 -20.54
N LEU A 29 23.93 0.11 -20.32
CA LEU A 29 23.79 -1.29 -19.92
C LEU A 29 23.06 -2.09 -21.01
N PRO A 30 23.63 -3.21 -21.48
CA PRO A 30 22.89 -4.15 -22.29
C PRO A 30 21.84 -4.86 -21.41
N VAL A 31 20.59 -4.88 -21.88
CA VAL A 31 19.47 -5.51 -21.18
C VAL A 31 18.74 -6.48 -22.10
N ASN A 32 18.28 -7.57 -21.51
CA ASN A 32 17.35 -8.51 -22.13
C ASN A 32 16.10 -8.59 -21.24
N LEU A 33 14.99 -8.04 -21.74
CA LEU A 33 13.70 -7.98 -21.08
C LEU A 33 12.73 -8.86 -21.87
N PRO A 34 12.67 -10.18 -21.60
CA PRO A 34 11.72 -11.08 -22.26
C PRO A 34 10.28 -10.74 -21.87
N GLN A 35 9.28 -11.22 -22.62
CA GLN A 35 7.88 -10.91 -22.29
C GLN A 35 7.43 -11.58 -20.98
N VAL A 36 7.89 -12.81 -20.75
CA VAL A 36 7.63 -13.59 -19.55
C VAL A 36 8.91 -14.33 -19.19
N ASP A 37 9.30 -14.28 -17.92
CA ASP A 37 10.40 -15.07 -17.37
C ASP A 37 10.01 -15.58 -15.99
N GLU A 38 9.71 -16.88 -15.92
CA GLU A 38 9.29 -17.55 -14.69
C GLU A 38 10.37 -17.50 -13.60
N ARG A 39 11.65 -17.40 -13.97
CA ARG A 39 12.76 -17.28 -13.00
C ARG A 39 12.70 -15.97 -12.22
N ASN A 40 12.02 -14.98 -12.79
CA ASN A 40 11.87 -13.63 -12.27
C ASN A 40 10.46 -13.36 -11.71
N ALA A 41 9.65 -14.39 -11.47
CA ALA A 41 8.30 -14.25 -10.94
C ALA A 41 8.25 -13.44 -9.62
N SER A 42 9.30 -13.52 -8.80
CA SER A 42 9.43 -12.78 -7.54
C SER A 42 9.61 -11.26 -7.72
N LEU A 43 10.03 -10.78 -8.89
CA LEU A 43 10.24 -9.34 -9.13
C LEU A 43 8.91 -8.57 -9.22
N ALA A 44 7.87 -9.21 -9.72
CA ALA A 44 6.53 -8.67 -9.84
C ALA A 44 5.94 -8.19 -8.49
N PRO A 45 5.85 -9.02 -7.43
CA PRO A 45 5.35 -8.58 -6.13
C PRO A 45 6.28 -7.59 -5.43
N ILE A 46 7.60 -7.65 -5.69
CA ILE A 46 8.55 -6.65 -5.16
C ILE A 46 8.26 -5.27 -5.77
N TRP A 47 8.09 -5.19 -7.09
CA TRP A 47 7.70 -3.95 -7.77
C TRP A 47 6.36 -3.43 -7.26
N ALA A 48 5.36 -4.31 -7.10
CA ALA A 48 4.02 -3.91 -6.65
C ALA A 48 4.05 -3.32 -5.23
N ARG A 49 4.82 -3.91 -4.29
CA ARG A 49 5.02 -3.33 -2.95
C ARG A 49 5.72 -1.97 -2.98
N ALA A 50 6.77 -1.84 -3.79
CA ALA A 50 7.45 -0.56 -3.96
C ALA A 50 6.50 0.51 -4.54
N LYS A 51 5.65 0.12 -5.50
CA LYS A 51 4.66 1.02 -6.09
C LYS A 51 3.60 1.46 -5.09
N ILE A 52 3.09 0.55 -4.27
CA ILE A 52 2.14 0.87 -3.20
C ILE A 52 2.78 1.86 -2.21
N SER A 53 4.03 1.65 -1.80
CA SER A 53 4.74 2.59 -0.91
C SER A 53 4.84 3.99 -1.53
N GLU A 54 5.23 4.09 -2.79
CA GLU A 54 5.33 5.37 -3.52
C GLU A 54 3.96 6.09 -3.59
N LEU A 55 2.89 5.35 -3.86
CA LEU A 55 1.53 5.90 -3.92
C LEU A 55 1.05 6.36 -2.54
N SER A 56 1.36 5.60 -1.49
CA SER A 56 1.03 5.96 -0.10
C SER A 56 1.77 7.24 0.33
N ASP A 57 3.06 7.36 0.01
CA ASP A 57 3.86 8.54 0.30
C ASP A 57 3.32 9.77 -0.43
N ARG A 58 2.97 9.61 -1.71
CA ARG A 58 2.37 10.69 -2.50
C ARG A 58 1.02 11.14 -1.93
N ARG A 59 0.18 10.20 -1.52
CA ARG A 59 -1.13 10.47 -0.90
C ARG A 59 -1.00 11.31 0.37
N LEU A 60 0.09 11.15 1.12
CA LEU A 60 0.35 11.95 2.32
C LEU A 60 0.70 13.41 2.01
N GLY A 61 1.27 13.69 0.83
CA GLY A 61 1.69 15.03 0.40
C GLY A 61 0.65 15.79 -0.43
N GLU A 62 -0.39 15.13 -0.94
CA GLU A 62 -1.41 15.72 -1.82
C GLU A 62 -2.70 16.11 -1.06
N GLY A 63 -3.51 16.99 -1.67
CA GLY A 63 -4.77 17.46 -1.10
C GLY A 63 -5.85 16.37 -1.06
N ARG A 64 -6.94 16.62 -0.32
CA ARG A 64 -8.04 15.64 -0.09
C ARG A 64 -8.65 15.06 -1.37
N ASP A 65 -8.74 15.87 -2.42
CA ASP A 65 -9.39 15.48 -3.68
C ASP A 65 -8.53 14.50 -4.50
N ASP A 66 -7.20 14.63 -4.45
CA ASP A 66 -6.27 13.73 -5.14
C ASP A 66 -6.04 12.42 -4.36
N ALA A 67 -6.25 12.45 -3.03
CA ALA A 67 -6.05 11.30 -2.16
C ALA A 67 -7.00 10.13 -2.45
N ALA A 68 -8.20 10.40 -2.98
CA ALA A 68 -9.17 9.37 -3.37
C ALA A 68 -8.66 8.55 -4.57
N GLY A 69 -8.19 9.23 -5.63
CA GLY A 69 -7.67 8.57 -6.83
C GLY A 69 -6.38 7.77 -6.55
N LEU A 70 -5.54 8.25 -5.63
CA LEU A 70 -4.36 7.49 -5.19
C LEU A 70 -4.74 6.25 -4.37
N SER A 71 -5.76 6.34 -3.51
CA SER A 71 -6.24 5.20 -2.73
C SER A 71 -6.80 4.10 -3.63
N GLU A 72 -7.54 4.46 -4.68
CA GLU A 72 -8.04 3.50 -5.67
C GLU A 72 -6.89 2.80 -6.43
N GLN A 73 -5.84 3.53 -6.78
CA GLN A 73 -4.64 2.94 -7.41
C GLN A 73 -3.90 1.98 -6.47
N ILE A 74 -3.82 2.30 -5.17
CA ILE A 74 -3.25 1.41 -4.15
C ILE A 74 -4.06 0.11 -4.06
N ILE A 75 -5.39 0.21 -3.99
CA ILE A 75 -6.29 -0.95 -3.91
C ILE A 75 -6.16 -1.80 -5.17
N THR A 76 -6.23 -1.20 -6.35
CA THR A 76 -6.11 -1.92 -7.63
C THR A 76 -4.77 -2.67 -7.71
N THR A 77 -3.66 -2.00 -7.37
CA THR A 77 -2.33 -2.64 -7.38
C THR A 77 -2.23 -3.75 -6.33
N ALA A 78 -2.85 -3.58 -5.16
CA ALA A 78 -2.85 -4.60 -4.13
C ALA A 78 -3.65 -5.84 -4.55
N LEU A 79 -4.82 -5.65 -5.18
CA LEU A 79 -5.66 -6.74 -5.68
C LEU A 79 -4.99 -7.50 -6.84
N ASP A 80 -4.44 -6.78 -7.83
CA ASP A 80 -3.77 -7.37 -9.00
C ASP A 80 -2.63 -8.32 -8.60
N PHE A 81 -1.95 -8.03 -7.50
CA PHE A 81 -0.82 -8.81 -7.01
C PHE A 81 -1.12 -9.61 -5.74
N SER A 82 -2.37 -9.67 -5.30
CA SER A 82 -2.79 -10.35 -4.05
C SER A 82 -1.91 -9.95 -2.86
N LEU A 83 -1.76 -8.65 -2.63
CA LEU A 83 -0.98 -8.08 -1.54
C LEU A 83 -1.92 -7.47 -0.49
N VAL A 84 -1.56 -7.59 0.78
CA VAL A 84 -2.19 -6.83 1.88
C VAL A 84 -1.65 -5.41 1.89
N SER A 85 -2.55 -4.43 1.98
CA SER A 85 -2.27 -3.00 2.05
C SER A 85 -3.28 -2.32 2.97
N GLU A 86 -3.18 -1.01 3.20
CA GLU A 86 -4.16 -0.26 4.00
C GLU A 86 -5.61 -0.44 3.49
N GLY A 87 -5.79 -0.67 2.19
CA GLY A 87 -7.11 -0.86 1.57
C GLY A 87 -7.52 -2.31 1.34
N THR A 88 -6.72 -3.30 1.74
CA THR A 88 -6.99 -4.73 1.46
C THR A 88 -6.65 -5.62 2.65
N SER A 89 -7.47 -6.63 2.91
CA SER A 89 -7.22 -7.61 3.99
C SER A 89 -7.49 -9.02 3.49
N PHE A 90 -6.70 -10.00 3.96
CA PHE A 90 -6.97 -11.42 3.71
C PHE A 90 -7.94 -11.93 4.76
N VAL A 91 -9.14 -12.32 4.31
CA VAL A 91 -10.17 -12.93 5.15
C VAL A 91 -10.30 -14.38 4.74
N ALA A 92 -10.08 -15.30 5.69
CA ALA A 92 -10.39 -16.71 5.51
C ALA A 92 -11.76 -16.99 6.14
N VAL A 93 -12.70 -17.48 5.34
CA VAL A 93 -14.02 -17.87 5.80
C VAL A 93 -14.05 -19.38 5.98
N ASP A 94 -14.39 -19.83 7.20
CA ASP A 94 -14.66 -21.24 7.49
C ASP A 94 -16.18 -21.45 7.49
N GLU A 95 -16.67 -22.20 6.51
CA GLU A 95 -18.10 -22.50 6.33
C GLU A 95 -18.59 -23.64 7.23
N SER A 96 -17.67 -24.36 7.91
CA SER A 96 -18.01 -25.54 8.71
C SER A 96 -18.73 -25.23 10.03
N ARG A 97 -18.72 -23.96 10.47
CA ARG A 97 -19.35 -23.52 11.71
C ARG A 97 -19.90 -22.10 11.60
N VAL A 98 -21.21 -21.94 11.79
CA VAL A 98 -21.84 -20.62 11.93
C VAL A 98 -21.50 -20.07 13.32
N VAL A 99 -20.59 -19.10 13.39
CA VAL A 99 -20.29 -18.35 14.60
C VAL A 99 -21.30 -17.20 14.70
N SER A 100 -22.50 -17.50 15.21
CA SER A 100 -23.53 -16.56 15.71
C SER A 100 -23.93 -15.38 14.79
N ASP A 101 -25.13 -15.46 14.17
CA ASP A 101 -25.97 -14.37 13.63
C ASP A 101 -25.30 -13.06 13.12
N GLY A 102 -24.13 -13.16 12.48
CA GLY A 102 -23.43 -12.04 11.87
C GLY A 102 -22.83 -10.99 12.82
N LYS A 103 -22.63 -11.30 14.12
CA LYS A 103 -22.02 -10.35 15.08
C LYS A 103 -20.53 -10.65 15.29
N PRO A 104 -19.61 -9.94 14.60
CA PRO A 104 -18.17 -10.12 14.84
C PRO A 104 -17.84 -9.75 16.29
N THR A 105 -17.02 -10.59 16.95
CA THR A 105 -16.52 -10.28 18.29
C THR A 105 -15.40 -9.25 18.17
N THR A 106 -15.73 -7.97 18.32
CA THR A 106 -14.72 -6.91 18.35
C THR A 106 -14.01 -6.94 19.70
N VAL A 107 -12.73 -7.32 19.70
CA VAL A 107 -11.87 -7.22 20.89
C VAL A 107 -11.22 -5.83 20.87
N ASN A 108 -11.62 -4.96 21.79
CA ASN A 108 -10.97 -3.68 21.98
C ASN A 108 -9.61 -3.92 22.66
N GLN A 109 -8.51 -3.81 21.90
CA GLN A 109 -7.17 -3.95 22.43
C GLN A 109 -6.78 -2.63 23.13
N PRO A 110 -6.62 -2.61 24.46
CA PRO A 110 -6.17 -1.42 25.17
C PRO A 110 -4.75 -1.09 24.72
N VAL A 111 -4.55 0.11 24.20
CA VAL A 111 -3.22 0.69 24.04
C VAL A 111 -2.79 1.31 25.37
N GLU A 112 -1.55 1.05 25.79
CA GLU A 112 -0.96 1.68 26.96
C GLU A 112 -0.96 3.20 26.80
N GLN A 113 -1.43 3.91 27.83
CA GLN A 113 -1.43 5.37 27.87
C GLN A 113 -0.03 5.85 28.28
N PRO A 114 0.65 6.72 27.52
CA PRO A 114 1.82 7.41 28.04
C PRO A 114 1.40 8.28 29.23
N GLU A 115 2.28 8.33 30.23
CA GLU A 115 2.06 8.78 31.61
C GLU A 115 1.56 10.22 31.81
N ASP A 116 1.36 11.01 30.74
CA ASP A 116 1.14 12.46 30.83
C ASP A 116 -0.02 12.98 29.94
N VAL A 117 -1.06 12.17 29.70
CA VAL A 117 -2.28 12.59 28.98
C VAL A 117 -3.56 12.36 29.77
N ASP A 118 -4.15 13.45 30.24
CA ASP A 118 -5.41 13.47 31.00
C ASP A 118 -6.62 13.49 30.04
N ARG A 119 -7.34 12.36 29.92
CA ARG A 119 -8.44 12.15 28.95
C ARG A 119 -9.71 13.00 29.16
N LYS A 120 -9.71 13.95 30.09
CA LYS A 120 -10.94 14.62 30.54
C LYS A 120 -11.50 15.69 29.60
N PHE A 121 -10.82 16.04 28.50
CA PHE A 121 -11.20 17.24 27.72
C PHE A 121 -11.68 17.01 26.28
N THR A 122 -12.08 15.80 25.86
CA THR A 122 -12.54 15.66 24.46
C THR A 122 -13.71 14.70 24.29
N ARG A 123 -14.90 15.11 24.71
CA ARG A 123 -16.15 14.82 24.00
C ARG A 123 -17.11 16.01 24.11
N PRO A 124 -17.54 16.65 23.01
CA PRO A 124 -18.66 17.58 23.05
C PRO A 124 -19.94 16.78 23.35
N SER A 125 -20.73 17.26 24.32
CA SER A 125 -22.02 16.68 24.66
C SER A 125 -23.00 16.83 23.49
N GLY A 126 -23.40 15.70 22.91
CA GLY A 126 -24.54 15.58 22.01
C GLY A 126 -25.55 14.65 22.67
N GLY A 127 -26.76 15.14 22.92
CA GLY A 127 -27.72 14.55 23.85
C GLY A 127 -28.66 13.48 23.27
N GLY A 128 -29.50 12.95 24.15
CA GLY A 128 -30.85 12.50 23.80
C GLY A 128 -31.24 11.08 24.22
N ALA A 129 -32.18 11.05 25.17
CA ALA A 129 -33.25 10.06 25.38
C ALA A 129 -32.89 8.69 26.02
N GLN A 130 -33.29 8.57 27.28
CA GLN A 130 -33.73 7.29 27.83
C GLN A 130 -35.00 7.56 28.66
N GLY A 131 -36.11 7.00 28.19
CA GLY A 131 -37.35 6.94 28.94
C GLY A 131 -37.33 5.71 29.84
N GLU A 132 -37.83 5.89 31.06
CA GLU A 132 -38.74 5.03 31.81
C GLU A 132 -39.32 5.87 32.95
#